data_AF-A0A3C0Z7L2-F1
#
_entry.id   AF-A0A3C0Z7L2-F1
#
_cell.length_a   1.000
_cell.length_b   1.000
_cell.length_c   1.000
_cell.angle_alpha   90.00
_cell.angle_beta   90.00
_cell.angle_gamma   90.00
#
_symmetry.space_group_name_H-M   'P 1'
#
loop_
_entity.id
_entity.type
_entity.pdbx_description
1 polymer ?
#
loop_
_entity_poly.entity_id
_entity_poly.type
_entity_poly.pdbx_seq_one_letter_code
_entity_poly.pdbx_strand_id
1 'polypeptide(L)'
;MLSFIRFVFKYKNGLVDKIMFYVSMICAAIVIFNVGYVTDPALGKLLGKTIHYLFFVLFFMIALRESSSIYALKKIAVEHYSGLVILIYFVFILIARFAGFGALAVFSREQWVYLGIYLIFIAELSKSTLFFDNFYFNPTILFVISFLALILLGTVLLMLPRTTVEAPLSFVDALFMATSAVCITGLSVADISTNFSMFGQTVVIVLIQVGGLGIMTFTGFFGYFFSGGFSFKNQLMFGEILGENKVASVIKTLLTMIFITLLFEFLGA
;
A
#
# COMPACT_ATOMS: atom_id res chain seq x y z
N MET A 1 -2.15 -34.19 14.26
CA MET A 1 -1.87 -33.04 13.37
C MET A 1 -2.74 -31.81 13.68
N LEU A 2 -4.08 -31.93 13.79
CA LEU A 2 -4.98 -30.78 14.07
C LEU A 2 -4.79 -30.10 15.45
N SER A 3 -4.35 -30.84 16.47
CA SER A 3 -4.06 -30.26 17.80
C SER A 3 -2.82 -29.35 17.78
N PHE A 4 -1.81 -29.67 16.96
CA PHE A 4 -0.61 -28.84 16.79
C PHE A 4 -0.92 -27.53 16.04
N ILE A 5 -1.78 -27.59 15.01
CA ILE A 5 -2.24 -26.40 14.28
C ILE A 5 -3.03 -25.46 15.21
N ARG A 6 -3.92 -26.03 16.06
CA ARG A 6 -4.63 -25.25 17.10
C ARG A 6 -3.67 -24.66 18.15
N PHE A 7 -2.60 -25.37 18.50
CA PHE A 7 -1.63 -24.92 19.50
C PHE A 7 -0.72 -23.79 19.01
N VAL A 8 -0.21 -23.89 17.78
CA VAL A 8 0.66 -22.87 17.17
C VAL A 8 -0.09 -21.54 16.97
N PHE A 9 -1.35 -21.59 16.54
CA PHE A 9 -2.11 -20.38 16.24
C PHE A 9 -2.80 -19.77 17.47
N LYS A 10 -3.36 -20.56 18.40
CA LYS A 10 -4.07 -20.00 19.57
C LYS A 10 -3.17 -19.22 20.55
N TYR A 11 -1.85 -19.47 20.55
CA TYR A 11 -0.91 -18.89 21.51
C TYR A 11 0.14 -17.94 20.89
N LYS A 12 0.26 -17.91 19.55
CA LYS A 12 1.33 -17.16 18.85
C LYS A 12 0.83 -16.37 17.62
N ASN A 13 -0.41 -15.85 17.65
CA ASN A 13 -0.96 -14.96 16.60
C ASN A 13 0.07 -13.89 16.16
N GLY A 14 0.68 -13.19 17.11
CA GLY A 14 1.67 -12.16 16.79
C GLY A 14 2.99 -12.65 16.17
N LEU A 15 3.33 -13.94 16.28
CA LEU A 15 4.53 -14.49 15.62
C LEU A 15 4.25 -14.83 14.15
N VAL A 16 3.05 -15.35 13.85
CA VAL A 16 2.64 -15.60 12.46
C VAL A 16 2.51 -14.29 11.69
N ASP A 17 1.93 -13.27 12.30
CA ASP A 17 1.80 -11.93 11.69
C ASP A 17 3.17 -11.30 11.43
N LYS A 18 4.11 -11.41 12.38
CA LYS A 18 5.49 -10.95 12.17
C LYS A 18 6.19 -11.69 11.03
N ILE A 19 6.07 -13.02 10.98
CA ILE A 19 6.63 -13.81 9.88
C ILE A 19 6.02 -13.35 8.55
N MET A 20 4.71 -13.14 8.50
CA MET A 20 4.04 -12.72 7.28
C MET A 20 4.47 -11.34 6.80
N PHE A 21 4.63 -10.41 7.74
CA PHE A 21 5.19 -9.11 7.47
C PHE A 21 6.61 -9.19 6.87
N TYR A 22 7.53 -9.92 7.50
CA TYR A 22 8.90 -10.02 6.98
C TYR A 22 8.99 -10.76 5.64
N VAL A 23 8.22 -11.84 5.45
CA VAL A 23 8.20 -12.57 4.18
C VAL A 23 7.64 -11.68 3.06
N SER A 24 6.53 -10.98 3.30
CA SER A 24 5.94 -10.07 2.30
C SER A 24 6.86 -8.88 1.98
N MET A 25 7.57 -8.35 2.97
CA MET A 25 8.58 -7.29 2.78
C MET A 25 9.74 -7.76 1.89
N ILE A 26 10.27 -8.97 2.13
CA ILE A 26 11.33 -9.56 1.29
C ILE A 26 10.82 -9.77 -0.13
N CYS A 27 9.59 -10.29 -0.30
CA CYS A 27 8.98 -10.47 -1.61
C CYS A 27 8.83 -9.14 -2.35
N ALA A 28 8.33 -8.09 -1.69
CA ALA A 28 8.20 -6.76 -2.27
C ALA A 28 9.57 -6.19 -2.70
N ALA A 29 10.60 -6.34 -1.87
CA ALA A 29 11.97 -5.92 -2.21
C ALA A 29 12.52 -6.67 -3.43
N ILE A 30 12.29 -7.98 -3.54
CA ILE A 30 12.68 -8.78 -4.70
C ILE A 30 11.95 -8.32 -5.97
N VAL A 31 10.67 -7.98 -5.88
CA VAL A 31 9.92 -7.42 -7.01
C VAL A 31 10.49 -6.07 -7.42
N ILE A 32 10.77 -5.16 -6.48
CA ILE A 32 11.42 -3.87 -6.77
C ILE A 32 12.77 -4.08 -7.44
N PHE A 33 13.58 -5.02 -6.96
CA PHE A 33 14.87 -5.33 -7.57
C PHE A 33 14.73 -5.88 -8.99
N ASN A 34 13.80 -6.81 -9.20
CA ASN A 34 13.54 -7.39 -10.52
C ASN A 34 13.03 -6.35 -11.52
N VAL A 35 12.14 -5.46 -11.07
CA VAL A 35 11.60 -4.40 -11.91
C VAL A 35 12.66 -3.33 -12.14
N GLY A 36 13.40 -2.91 -11.12
CA GLY A 36 14.28 -1.74 -11.17
C GLY A 36 15.69 -1.97 -11.70
N TYR A 37 16.33 -3.11 -11.41
CA TYR A 37 17.77 -3.34 -11.66
C TYR A 37 18.10 -4.35 -12.76
N VAL A 38 17.17 -5.23 -13.12
CA VAL A 38 17.50 -6.33 -14.03
C VAL A 38 17.57 -5.83 -15.47
N THR A 39 18.80 -5.72 -15.98
CA THR A 39 19.10 -5.46 -17.39
C THR A 39 19.53 -6.73 -18.14
N ASP A 40 19.96 -7.79 -17.44
CA ASP A 40 20.36 -9.09 -18.02
C ASP A 40 19.16 -10.04 -18.26
N PRO A 41 18.93 -10.52 -19.50
CA PRO A 41 17.88 -11.48 -19.83
C PRO A 41 17.93 -12.80 -19.04
N ALA A 42 19.11 -13.29 -18.67
CA ALA A 42 19.25 -14.55 -17.94
C ALA A 42 18.80 -14.41 -16.48
N LEU A 43 19.25 -13.34 -15.82
CA LEU A 43 18.86 -13.00 -14.45
C LEU A 43 17.35 -12.71 -14.35
N GLY A 44 16.77 -12.05 -15.37
CA GLY A 44 15.34 -11.74 -15.42
C GLY A 44 14.44 -12.97 -15.53
N LYS A 45 14.85 -14.00 -16.28
CA LYS A 45 14.10 -15.27 -16.33
C LYS A 45 14.13 -16.00 -14.99
N LEU A 46 15.28 -16.02 -14.32
CA LEU A 46 15.41 -16.68 -13.02
C LEU A 46 14.61 -15.96 -11.93
N LEU A 47 14.75 -14.63 -11.83
CA LEU A 47 13.99 -13.81 -10.89
C LEU A 47 12.49 -13.85 -11.18
N GLY A 48 12.08 -13.81 -12.45
CA GLY A 48 10.68 -13.97 -12.83
C GLY A 48 10.10 -15.29 -12.32
N LYS A 49 10.81 -16.41 -12.52
CA LYS A 49 10.39 -17.72 -12.00
C LYS A 49 10.33 -17.72 -10.46
N THR A 50 11.32 -17.14 -9.79
CA THR A 50 11.34 -17.00 -8.32
C THR A 50 10.14 -16.20 -7.82
N ILE A 51 9.78 -15.07 -8.47
CA ILE A 51 8.63 -14.24 -8.06
C ILE A 51 7.32 -15.02 -8.14
N HIS A 52 7.15 -15.88 -9.15
CA HIS A 52 5.97 -16.75 -9.21
C HIS A 52 5.92 -17.71 -8.03
N TYR A 53 7.04 -18.35 -7.69
CA TYR A 53 7.09 -19.22 -6.50
C TYR A 53 6.75 -18.43 -5.23
N LEU A 54 7.28 -17.22 -5.08
CA LEU A 54 6.96 -16.34 -3.95
C LEU A 54 5.47 -15.98 -3.89
N PHE A 55 4.83 -15.71 -5.03
CA PHE A 55 3.39 -15.46 -5.11
C PHE A 55 2.59 -16.66 -4.59
N PHE A 56 2.92 -17.88 -5.01
CA PHE A 56 2.26 -19.10 -4.52
C PHE A 56 2.53 -19.35 -3.03
N VAL A 57 3.75 -19.08 -2.56
CA VAL A 57 4.08 -19.20 -1.13
C VAL A 57 3.24 -18.22 -0.31
N LEU A 58 3.18 -16.95 -0.71
CA LEU A 58 2.36 -15.94 -0.04
C LEU A 58 0.87 -16.29 -0.07
N PHE A 59 0.36 -16.77 -1.21
CA PHE A 59 -1.01 -17.26 -1.34
C PHE A 59 -1.32 -18.37 -0.34
N PHE A 60 -0.45 -19.37 -0.25
CA PHE A 60 -0.67 -20.50 0.65
C PHE A 60 -0.58 -20.05 2.11
N MET A 61 0.38 -19.18 2.45
CA MET A 61 0.53 -18.70 3.81
C MET A 61 -0.66 -17.83 4.26
N ILE A 62 -1.17 -16.94 3.42
CA ILE A 62 -2.36 -16.13 3.76
C ILE A 62 -3.61 -17.01 3.87
N ALA A 63 -3.79 -17.96 2.94
CA ALA A 63 -4.91 -18.90 2.98
C ALA A 63 -4.88 -19.75 4.25
N LEU A 64 -3.69 -20.23 4.65
CA LEU A 64 -3.50 -20.98 5.88
C LEU A 64 -3.82 -20.12 7.11
N ARG A 65 -3.29 -18.89 7.16
CA ARG A 65 -3.54 -17.94 8.27
C ARG A 65 -5.03 -17.64 8.43
N GLU A 66 -5.69 -17.15 7.38
CA GLU A 66 -7.10 -16.75 7.44
C GLU A 66 -8.00 -17.94 7.77
N SER A 67 -7.78 -19.10 7.13
CA SER A 67 -8.56 -20.31 7.40
C SER A 67 -8.38 -20.80 8.85
N SER A 68 -7.14 -20.76 9.36
CA SER A 68 -6.85 -21.19 10.73
C SER A 68 -7.47 -20.25 11.78
N SER A 69 -7.44 -18.94 11.53
CA SER A 69 -8.02 -17.93 12.42
C SER A 69 -9.54 -18.02 12.46
N ILE A 70 -10.20 -18.13 11.29
CA ILE A 70 -11.66 -18.31 11.19
C ILE A 70 -12.10 -19.61 11.88
N TYR A 71 -11.36 -20.71 11.69
CA TYR A 71 -11.66 -21.99 12.33
C TYR A 71 -11.47 -21.96 13.85
N ALA A 72 -10.48 -21.21 14.35
CA ALA A 72 -10.22 -21.05 15.78
C ALA A 72 -11.27 -20.17 16.48
N LEU A 73 -11.67 -19.06 15.84
CA LEU A 73 -12.63 -18.10 16.39
C LEU A 73 -14.10 -18.48 16.13
N LYS A 74 -14.36 -19.44 15.22
CA LYS A 74 -15.70 -19.85 14.74
C LYS A 74 -16.58 -18.67 14.29
N LYS A 75 -15.97 -17.52 13.98
CA LYS A 75 -16.62 -16.28 13.58
C LYS A 75 -15.69 -15.51 12.67
N ILE A 76 -16.25 -14.82 11.68
CA ILE A 76 -15.52 -13.87 10.84
C ILE A 76 -15.53 -12.52 11.56
N ALA A 77 -14.38 -12.14 12.11
CA ALA A 77 -14.17 -10.82 12.70
C ALA A 77 -13.66 -9.82 11.64
N VAL A 78 -13.81 -8.51 11.91
CA VAL A 78 -13.50 -7.44 10.95
C VAL A 78 -12.04 -7.48 10.45
N GLU A 79 -11.13 -7.95 11.30
CA GLU A 79 -9.70 -8.15 11.01
C GLU A 79 -9.43 -9.08 9.80
N HIS A 80 -10.36 -9.97 9.45
CA HIS A 80 -10.23 -10.95 8.38
C HIS A 80 -10.67 -10.44 7.00
N TYR A 81 -11.44 -9.33 6.92
CA TYR A 81 -11.97 -8.85 5.63
C TYR A 81 -10.84 -8.48 4.65
N SER A 82 -9.79 -7.84 5.14
CA SER A 82 -8.61 -7.51 4.32
C SER A 82 -7.95 -8.76 3.73
N GLY A 83 -7.75 -9.81 4.54
CA GLY A 83 -7.17 -11.07 4.10
C GLY A 83 -8.06 -11.83 3.11
N LEU A 84 -9.37 -11.83 3.33
CA LEU A 84 -10.35 -12.46 2.43
C LEU A 84 -10.39 -11.79 1.06
N VAL A 85 -10.41 -10.45 1.00
CA VAL A 85 -10.40 -9.70 -0.27
C VAL A 85 -9.12 -10.02 -1.07
N ILE A 86 -7.97 -10.04 -0.40
CA ILE A 86 -6.70 -10.41 -1.03
C ILE A 86 -6.73 -11.85 -1.52
N LEU A 87 -7.28 -12.79 -0.74
CA LEU A 87 -7.38 -14.18 -1.14
C LEU A 87 -8.26 -14.35 -2.40
N ILE A 88 -9.40 -13.65 -2.46
CA ILE A 88 -10.27 -13.63 -3.65
C ILE A 88 -9.50 -13.10 -4.86
N TYR A 89 -8.74 -12.00 -4.70
CA TYR A 89 -7.90 -11.45 -5.75
C TYR A 89 -6.87 -12.47 -6.26
N PHE A 90 -6.17 -13.17 -5.36
CA PHE A 90 -5.19 -14.19 -5.74
C PHE A 90 -5.83 -15.35 -6.49
N VAL A 91 -6.99 -15.85 -6.03
CA VAL A 91 -7.74 -16.90 -6.73
C VAL A 91 -8.16 -16.43 -8.12
N PHE A 92 -8.64 -15.20 -8.25
CA PHE A 92 -8.98 -14.61 -9.55
C PHE A 92 -7.79 -14.59 -10.51
N ILE A 93 -6.60 -14.18 -10.04
CA ILE A 93 -5.37 -14.18 -10.84
C ILE A 93 -4.97 -15.59 -11.28
N LEU A 94 -5.08 -16.57 -10.39
CA LEU A 94 -4.79 -17.97 -10.69
C LEU A 94 -5.74 -18.50 -11.77
N ILE A 95 -7.04 -18.21 -11.65
CA ILE A 95 -8.05 -18.59 -12.66
C ILE A 95 -7.75 -17.89 -13.99
N ALA A 96 -7.46 -16.60 -13.98
CA ALA A 96 -7.18 -15.85 -15.21
C ALA A 96 -5.94 -16.38 -15.94
N ARG A 97 -4.90 -16.76 -15.18
CA ARG A 97 -3.67 -17.33 -15.74
C ARG A 97 -3.86 -18.77 -16.26
N PHE A 98 -4.73 -19.55 -15.62
CA PHE A 98 -5.09 -20.89 -16.11
C PHE A 98 -5.99 -20.84 -17.34
N ALA A 99 -6.99 -19.95 -17.33
CA ALA A 99 -7.97 -19.82 -18.40
C ALA A 99 -7.35 -19.22 -19.67
N GLY A 100 -6.46 -18.24 -19.57
CA GLY A 100 -5.56 -17.81 -20.66
C GLY A 100 -6.18 -17.27 -21.96
N PHE A 101 -7.50 -17.29 -22.14
CA PHE A 101 -8.19 -16.94 -23.39
C PHE A 101 -8.99 -15.63 -23.28
N GLY A 102 -8.99 -14.84 -24.36
CA GLY A 102 -9.82 -13.64 -24.50
C GLY A 102 -9.44 -12.50 -23.55
N ALA A 103 -10.44 -11.81 -22.98
CA ALA A 103 -10.25 -10.68 -22.07
C ALA A 103 -9.44 -11.02 -20.80
N LEU A 104 -9.40 -12.29 -20.40
CA LEU A 104 -8.65 -12.78 -19.24
C LEU A 104 -7.13 -12.79 -19.48
N ALA A 105 -6.67 -12.74 -20.74
CA ALA A 105 -5.24 -12.72 -21.07
C ALA A 105 -4.51 -11.48 -20.53
N VAL A 106 -5.22 -10.35 -20.38
CA VAL A 106 -4.66 -9.13 -19.77
C VAL A 106 -4.25 -9.37 -18.32
N PHE A 107 -5.04 -10.14 -17.56
CA PHE A 107 -4.81 -10.48 -16.16
C PHE A 107 -3.76 -11.59 -15.97
N SER A 108 -3.35 -12.25 -17.05
CA SER A 108 -2.26 -13.24 -17.05
C SER A 108 -0.86 -12.58 -17.01
N ARG A 109 -0.76 -11.26 -17.22
CA ARG A 109 0.52 -10.54 -17.21
C ARG A 109 1.19 -10.53 -15.82
N GLU A 110 2.52 -10.50 -15.81
CA GLU A 110 3.37 -10.43 -14.60
C GLU A 110 3.07 -9.24 -13.69
N GLN A 111 2.61 -8.14 -14.28
CA GLN A 111 2.25 -6.90 -13.58
C GLN A 111 1.21 -7.15 -12.48
N TRP A 112 0.25 -8.05 -12.72
CA TRP A 112 -0.80 -8.36 -11.75
C TRP A 112 -0.29 -9.26 -10.60
N VAL A 113 0.69 -10.11 -10.86
CA VAL A 113 1.38 -10.87 -9.80
C VAL A 113 2.15 -9.92 -8.89
N TYR A 114 2.86 -8.94 -9.46
CA TYR A 114 3.57 -7.91 -8.70
C TYR A 114 2.61 -7.11 -7.83
N LEU A 115 1.47 -6.68 -8.40
CA LEU A 115 0.42 -5.96 -7.69
C LEU A 115 -0.08 -6.77 -6.48
N GLY A 116 -0.33 -8.08 -6.64
CA GLY A 116 -0.75 -8.94 -5.54
C GLY A 116 0.26 -9.02 -4.38
N ILE A 117 1.56 -9.09 -4.70
CA ILE A 117 2.62 -9.10 -3.68
C ILE A 117 2.66 -7.76 -2.94
N TYR A 118 2.55 -6.63 -3.65
CA TYR A 118 2.50 -5.30 -3.03
C TYR A 118 1.24 -5.11 -2.17
N LEU A 119 0.08 -5.61 -2.60
CA LEU A 119 -1.16 -5.55 -1.80
C LEU A 119 -1.03 -6.29 -0.48
N ILE A 120 -0.43 -7.50 -0.49
CA ILE A 120 -0.14 -8.23 0.76
C ILE A 120 0.80 -7.42 1.63
N PHE A 121 1.91 -6.94 1.08
CA PHE A 121 2.88 -6.16 1.86
C PHE A 121 2.23 -4.93 2.51
N ILE A 122 1.42 -4.17 1.77
CA ILE A 122 0.70 -3.00 2.31
C ILE A 122 -0.31 -3.41 3.39
N ALA A 123 -1.05 -4.51 3.18
CA ALA A 123 -2.00 -5.01 4.16
C ALA A 123 -1.33 -5.50 5.46
N GLU A 124 -0.19 -6.17 5.36
CA GLU A 124 0.60 -6.59 6.53
C GLU A 124 1.26 -5.40 7.22
N LEU A 125 1.78 -4.44 6.46
CA LEU A 125 2.34 -3.19 6.99
C LEU A 125 1.28 -2.41 7.79
N SER A 126 0.04 -2.36 7.30
CA SER A 126 -1.09 -1.70 7.96
C SER A 126 -1.48 -2.34 9.30
N LYS A 127 -1.35 -3.66 9.43
CA LYS A 127 -1.63 -4.40 10.68
C LYS A 127 -0.47 -4.36 11.68
N SER A 128 0.74 -4.14 11.18
CA SER A 128 1.95 -4.15 11.99
C SER A 128 2.02 -2.90 12.85
N THR A 129 1.75 -3.04 14.16
CA THR A 129 1.85 -1.94 15.15
C THR A 129 3.30 -1.47 15.39
N LEU A 130 4.28 -2.04 14.67
CA LEU A 130 5.72 -1.87 14.89
C LEU A 130 6.25 -0.43 14.77
N PHE A 131 5.44 0.56 14.38
CA PHE A 131 5.91 1.94 14.19
C PHE A 131 5.43 2.98 15.21
N PHE A 132 4.32 2.79 15.95
CA PHE A 132 3.67 3.94 16.62
C PHE A 132 3.34 3.79 18.11
N ASP A 133 3.63 2.66 18.76
CA ASP A 133 3.15 2.43 20.12
C ASP A 133 3.88 3.24 21.22
N ASN A 134 5.02 3.89 20.92
CA ASN A 134 5.87 4.55 21.94
C ASN A 134 6.34 5.98 21.61
N PHE A 135 5.85 6.59 20.53
CA PHE A 135 6.32 7.93 20.15
C PHE A 135 5.23 9.00 20.36
N TYR A 136 5.35 9.76 21.45
CA TYR A 136 4.62 11.02 21.62
C TYR A 136 5.21 12.09 20.68
N PHE A 137 4.87 12.04 19.39
CA PHE A 137 5.21 13.11 18.45
C PHE A 137 4.11 14.18 18.43
N ASN A 138 4.53 15.45 18.37
CA ASN A 138 3.66 16.54 17.98
C ASN A 138 3.06 16.22 16.59
N PRO A 139 1.72 16.30 16.39
CA PRO A 139 1.07 16.00 15.11
C PRO A 139 1.69 16.71 13.90
N THR A 140 2.19 17.93 14.09
CA THR A 140 2.90 18.68 13.05
C THR A 140 4.24 18.04 12.68
N ILE A 141 5.01 17.56 13.66
CA ILE A 141 6.29 16.88 13.41
C ILE A 141 6.05 15.54 12.72
N LEU A 142 5.01 14.80 13.15
CA LEU A 142 4.62 13.54 12.52
C LEU A 142 4.31 13.74 11.02
N PHE A 143 3.64 14.85 10.68
CA PHE A 143 3.34 15.21 9.31
C PHE A 143 4.58 15.57 8.49
N VAL A 144 5.49 16.37 9.04
CA VAL A 144 6.74 16.71 8.36
C VAL A 144 7.58 15.45 8.11
N ILE A 145 7.70 14.58 9.12
CA ILE A 145 8.45 13.33 9.01
C ILE A 145 7.80 12.38 7.99
N SER A 146 6.47 12.28 7.95
CA SER A 146 5.78 11.39 7.00
C SER A 146 5.99 11.85 5.55
N PHE A 147 5.89 13.16 5.29
CA PHE A 147 6.18 13.72 3.96
C PHE A 147 7.64 13.56 3.58
N LEU A 148 8.57 13.85 4.50
CA LEU A 148 10.00 13.68 4.24
C LEU A 148 10.34 12.21 3.95
N ALA A 149 9.79 11.27 4.72
CA ALA A 149 9.98 9.84 4.49
C ALA A 149 9.44 9.42 3.13
N LEU A 150 8.26 9.92 2.73
CA LEU A 150 7.66 9.64 1.43
C LEU A 150 8.52 10.20 0.28
N ILE A 151 9.05 11.41 0.42
CA ILE A 151 9.96 12.04 -0.56
C ILE A 151 11.25 11.24 -0.70
N LEU A 152 11.86 10.83 0.43
CA LEU A 152 13.09 10.04 0.41
C LEU A 152 12.87 8.65 -0.21
N LEU A 153 11.74 8.00 0.12
CA LEU A 153 11.36 6.73 -0.50
C LEU A 153 11.14 6.90 -2.01
N GLY A 154 10.42 7.96 -2.42
CA GLY A 154 10.23 8.30 -3.83
C GLY A 154 11.55 8.57 -4.56
N THR A 155 12.49 9.25 -3.91
CA THR A 155 13.83 9.53 -4.44
C THR A 155 14.57 8.23 -4.73
N VAL A 156 14.61 7.31 -3.76
CA VAL A 156 15.26 5.99 -3.93
C VAL A 156 14.62 5.19 -5.07
N LEU A 157 13.29 5.21 -5.18
CA LEU A 157 12.59 4.54 -6.28
C LEU A 157 12.90 5.19 -7.64
N LEU A 158 12.94 6.52 -7.73
CA LEU A 158 13.22 7.20 -8.99
C LEU A 158 14.69 7.07 -9.42
N MET A 159 15.62 6.85 -8.50
CA MET A 159 17.02 6.57 -8.82
C MET A 159 17.28 5.18 -9.42
N LEU A 160 16.27 4.29 -9.44
CA LEU A 160 16.41 2.97 -10.05
C LEU A 160 16.76 3.09 -11.55
N PRO A 161 17.64 2.24 -12.09
CA PRO A 161 18.15 2.40 -13.45
C PRO A 161 17.09 2.21 -14.53
N ARG A 162 15.97 1.53 -14.23
CA ARG A 162 14.84 1.38 -15.15
C ARG A 162 13.78 2.48 -15.04
N THR A 163 13.98 3.50 -14.20
CA THR A 163 13.02 4.63 -14.09
C THR A 163 12.97 5.44 -15.37
N THR A 164 14.12 5.65 -16.01
CA THR A 164 14.30 6.43 -17.23
C THR A 164 14.71 5.54 -18.41
N VAL A 165 14.53 6.04 -19.63
CA VAL A 165 14.81 5.30 -20.87
C VAL A 165 16.28 5.37 -21.26
N GLU A 166 16.90 6.54 -21.12
CA GLU A 166 18.28 6.76 -21.59
C GLU A 166 19.33 6.64 -20.49
N ALA A 167 19.20 7.41 -19.40
CA ALA A 167 20.17 7.46 -18.33
C ALA A 167 19.50 7.61 -16.96
N PRO A 168 19.98 6.93 -15.90
CA PRO A 168 19.45 7.08 -14.55
C PRO A 168 19.48 8.54 -14.09
N LEU A 169 18.45 8.94 -13.33
CA LEU A 169 18.40 10.27 -12.73
C LEU A 169 19.55 10.48 -11.73
N SER A 170 20.13 11.68 -11.73
CA SER A 170 21.03 12.09 -10.65
C SER A 170 20.26 12.14 -9.32
N PHE A 171 20.97 12.04 -8.20
CA PHE A 171 20.33 12.11 -6.87
C PHE A 171 19.52 13.41 -6.70
N VAL A 172 20.05 14.54 -7.16
CA VAL A 172 19.39 15.85 -7.04
C VAL A 172 18.13 15.90 -7.91
N ASP A 173 18.20 15.39 -9.13
CA ASP A 173 17.05 15.38 -10.04
C ASP A 173 15.95 14.44 -9.54
N ALA A 174 16.32 13.26 -9.02
CA ALA A 174 15.39 12.32 -8.42
C ALA A 174 14.72 12.91 -7.16
N LEU A 175 15.48 13.60 -6.31
CA LEU A 175 14.97 14.25 -5.11
C LEU A 175 14.02 15.39 -5.46
N PHE A 176 14.36 16.21 -6.45
CA PHE A 176 13.50 17.27 -6.94
C PHE A 176 12.21 16.71 -7.53
N MET A 177 12.31 15.69 -8.40
CA MET A 177 11.14 15.06 -9.02
C MET A 177 10.23 14.41 -7.98
N ALA A 178 10.79 13.71 -6.99
CA ALA A 178 10.02 13.11 -5.90
C ALA A 178 9.32 14.18 -5.05
N THR A 179 10.01 15.27 -4.70
CA THR A 179 9.44 16.39 -3.95
C THR A 179 8.31 17.06 -4.73
N SER A 180 8.53 17.33 -6.02
CA SER A 180 7.53 17.94 -6.89
C SER A 180 6.26 17.08 -7.01
N ALA A 181 6.43 15.76 -7.19
CA ALA A 181 5.33 14.81 -7.28
C ALA A 181 4.54 14.73 -5.96
N VAL A 182 5.22 14.51 -4.83
CA VAL A 182 4.58 14.39 -3.51
C VAL A 182 3.88 15.68 -3.09
N CYS A 183 4.45 16.84 -3.38
CA CYS A 183 3.85 18.14 -3.06
C CYS A 183 2.88 18.63 -4.14
N ILE A 184 2.71 17.90 -5.25
CA ILE A 184 1.82 18.22 -6.37
C ILE A 184 2.12 19.62 -6.96
N THR A 185 3.40 19.94 -7.12
CA THR A 185 3.81 21.26 -7.65
C THR A 185 3.77 21.33 -9.18
N GLY A 186 3.86 20.19 -9.85
CA GLY A 186 3.81 20.10 -11.32
C GLY A 186 5.11 20.45 -12.04
N LEU A 187 6.22 20.66 -11.32
CA LEU A 187 7.53 20.91 -11.92
C LEU A 187 8.23 19.59 -12.26
N SER A 188 8.93 19.56 -13.39
CA SER A 188 9.67 18.37 -13.82
C SER A 188 11.08 18.74 -14.26
N VAL A 189 12.03 17.86 -13.93
CA VAL A 189 13.45 17.95 -14.33
C VAL A 189 13.68 17.47 -15.77
N ALA A 190 12.79 16.63 -16.28
CA ALA A 190 12.81 16.09 -17.64
C ALA A 190 11.39 15.81 -18.14
N ASP A 191 11.19 15.64 -19.44
CA ASP A 191 9.88 15.29 -19.95
C ASP A 191 9.47 13.86 -19.52
N ILE A 192 8.36 13.77 -18.77
CA ILE A 192 7.83 12.52 -18.21
C ILE A 192 7.33 11.59 -19.31
N SER A 193 6.80 12.15 -20.41
CA SER A 193 6.19 11.36 -21.48
C SER A 193 7.24 10.64 -22.35
N THR A 194 8.43 11.24 -22.49
CA THR A 194 9.48 10.75 -23.39
C THR A 194 10.65 10.11 -22.65
N ASN A 195 11.04 10.65 -21.49
CA ASN A 195 12.27 10.21 -20.80
C ASN A 195 12.00 9.17 -19.69
N PHE A 196 10.78 9.10 -19.15
CA PHE A 196 10.45 8.11 -18.12
C PHE A 196 9.92 6.83 -18.75
N SER A 197 10.37 5.69 -18.24
CA SER A 197 9.79 4.39 -18.58
C SER A 197 8.40 4.25 -17.96
N MET A 198 7.64 3.25 -18.40
CA MET A 198 6.36 2.89 -17.78
C MET A 198 6.47 2.66 -16.25
N PHE A 199 7.61 2.13 -15.78
CA PHE A 199 7.86 1.97 -14.35
C PHE A 199 8.03 3.34 -13.68
N GLY A 200 8.86 4.23 -14.23
CA GLY A 200 9.08 5.56 -13.68
C GLY A 200 7.81 6.41 -13.67
N GLN A 201 7.02 6.38 -14.74
CA GLN A 201 5.71 7.04 -14.82
C GLN A 201 4.75 6.53 -13.73
N THR A 202 4.72 5.21 -13.51
CA THR A 202 3.91 4.61 -12.43
C THR A 202 4.36 5.09 -11.05
N VAL A 203 5.68 5.16 -10.79
CA VAL A 203 6.22 5.70 -9.53
C VAL A 203 5.78 7.15 -9.33
N VAL A 204 5.90 7.99 -10.35
CA VAL A 204 5.47 9.40 -10.28
C VAL A 204 3.97 9.53 -9.99
N ILE A 205 3.13 8.77 -10.69
CA ILE A 205 1.67 8.77 -10.45
C ILE A 205 1.35 8.35 -9.02
N VAL A 206 2.00 7.30 -8.50
CA VAL A 206 1.80 6.86 -7.11
C VAL A 206 2.23 7.93 -6.12
N LEU A 207 3.36 8.62 -6.35
CA LEU A 207 3.82 9.71 -5.47
C LEU A 207 2.85 10.89 -5.46
N ILE A 208 2.31 11.27 -6.62
CA ILE A 208 1.27 12.32 -6.74
C ILE A 208 0.03 11.93 -5.91
N GLN A 209 -0.42 10.69 -6.04
CA GLN A 209 -1.62 10.21 -5.35
C GLN A 209 -1.44 10.16 -3.83
N VAL A 210 -0.37 9.53 -3.37
CA VAL A 210 -0.10 9.39 -1.94
C VAL A 210 0.16 10.77 -1.32
N GLY A 211 0.85 11.66 -2.03
CA GLY A 211 1.06 13.05 -1.63
C GLY A 211 -0.25 13.83 -1.47
N GLY A 212 -1.14 13.75 -2.46
CA GLY A 212 -2.45 14.40 -2.43
C GLY A 212 -3.35 13.93 -1.30
N LEU A 213 -3.41 12.62 -1.09
CA LEU A 213 -4.13 12.02 0.04
C LEU A 213 -3.54 12.47 1.39
N GLY A 214 -2.22 12.63 1.48
CA GLY A 214 -1.54 13.13 2.67
C GLY A 214 -1.95 14.55 3.04
N ILE A 215 -1.98 15.47 2.07
CA ILE A 215 -2.40 16.87 2.29
C ILE A 215 -3.88 16.94 2.68
N MET A 216 -4.75 16.18 2.00
CA MET A 216 -6.18 16.14 2.32
C MET A 216 -6.47 15.57 3.71
N THR A 217 -5.76 14.52 4.12
CA THR A 217 -5.86 13.94 5.46
C THR A 217 -5.52 14.96 6.53
N PHE A 218 -4.42 15.67 6.35
CA PHE A 218 -3.97 16.67 7.31
C PHE A 218 -4.90 17.88 7.34
N THR A 219 -5.37 18.33 6.17
CA THR A 219 -6.34 19.42 6.06
C THR A 219 -7.68 19.04 6.70
N GLY A 220 -8.15 17.80 6.54
CA GLY A 220 -9.32 17.27 7.23
C GLY A 220 -9.14 17.20 8.74
N PHE A 221 -7.97 16.77 9.23
CA PHE A 221 -7.64 16.73 10.65
C PHE A 221 -7.59 18.14 11.29
N PHE A 222 -6.92 19.09 10.64
CA PHE A 222 -6.84 20.48 11.12
C PHE A 222 -8.15 21.23 10.95
N GLY A 223 -8.85 21.02 9.83
CA GLY A 223 -10.21 21.52 9.62
C GLY A 223 -11.14 21.00 10.71
N TYR A 224 -11.05 19.73 11.09
CA TYR A 224 -11.79 19.18 12.23
C TYR A 224 -11.39 19.83 13.57
N PHE A 225 -10.10 20.06 13.81
CA PHE A 225 -9.59 20.70 15.03
C PHE A 225 -10.02 22.18 15.14
N PHE A 226 -10.02 22.91 14.02
CA PHE A 226 -10.33 24.34 13.96
C PHE A 226 -11.80 24.66 13.68
N SER A 227 -12.57 23.74 13.09
CA SER A 227 -14.03 23.86 12.89
C SER A 227 -14.82 23.76 14.20
N GLY A 228 -14.14 23.83 15.36
CA GLY A 228 -14.72 24.05 16.69
C GLY A 228 -15.40 25.42 16.87
N GLY A 229 -16.16 25.87 15.87
CA GLY A 229 -17.03 27.05 15.91
C GLY A 229 -18.28 26.90 16.77
N PHE A 230 -18.32 25.92 17.68
CA PHE A 230 -19.28 25.87 18.79
C PHE A 230 -18.54 25.45 20.05
N SER A 231 -18.48 26.37 21.02
CA SER A 231 -17.85 26.24 22.34
C SER A 231 -17.85 24.80 22.86
N PHE A 232 -16.70 24.35 23.39
CA PHE A 232 -16.48 23.06 24.05
C PHE A 232 -17.61 22.67 25.04
N LYS A 233 -18.26 23.68 25.63
CA LYS A 233 -19.42 23.58 26.52
C LYS A 233 -20.71 23.08 25.84
N ASN A 234 -20.99 23.51 24.61
CA ASN A 234 -22.15 23.04 23.84
C ASN A 234 -21.94 21.61 23.32
N GLN A 235 -20.70 21.25 23.01
CA GLN A 235 -20.39 19.91 22.51
C GLN A 235 -20.42 18.83 23.60
N LEU A 236 -20.17 19.20 24.86
CA LEU A 236 -20.43 18.35 26.03
C LEU A 236 -21.92 18.15 26.28
N MET A 237 -22.73 19.19 26.10
CA MET A 237 -24.20 19.12 26.28
C MET A 237 -24.91 18.25 25.22
N PHE A 238 -24.39 18.19 23.99
CA PHE A 238 -24.94 17.34 22.92
C PHE A 238 -24.25 15.97 22.79
N GLY A 239 -23.05 15.81 23.35
CA GLY A 239 -22.27 14.57 23.30
C GLY A 239 -22.85 13.42 24.12
N GLU A 240 -23.70 13.70 25.11
CA GLU A 240 -24.44 12.66 25.86
C GLU A 240 -25.71 12.19 25.14
N ILE A 241 -26.24 12.97 24.18
CA ILE A 241 -27.48 12.64 23.46
C ILE A 241 -27.17 12.06 22.06
N LEU A 242 -26.04 12.43 21.46
CA LEU A 242 -25.57 11.92 20.18
C LEU A 242 -24.15 11.37 20.37
N GLY A 243 -24.07 10.10 20.76
CA GLY A 243 -22.83 9.32 20.83
C GLY A 243 -22.24 9.04 19.45
N GLU A 244 -21.96 10.07 18.66
CA GLU A 244 -21.29 9.94 17.37
C GLU A 244 -19.79 10.13 17.53
N ASN A 245 -19.08 9.02 17.36
CA ASN A 245 -17.63 8.92 17.37
C ASN A 245 -17.00 9.88 16.34
N LYS A 246 -16.50 11.03 16.80
CA LYS A 246 -15.92 12.06 15.93
C LYS A 246 -14.73 11.56 15.07
N VAL A 247 -14.01 10.55 15.54
CA VAL A 247 -12.93 9.87 14.77
C VAL A 247 -13.49 9.11 13.56
N ALA A 248 -14.65 8.46 13.72
CA ALA A 248 -15.32 7.78 12.61
C ALA A 248 -15.77 8.75 11.52
N SER A 249 -16.11 9.99 11.90
CA SER A 249 -16.43 11.07 10.94
C SER A 249 -15.22 11.46 10.09
N VAL A 250 -14.04 11.66 10.70
CA VAL A 250 -12.80 11.97 9.95
C VAL A 250 -12.44 10.84 8.97
N ILE A 251 -12.52 9.58 9.41
CA ILE A 251 -12.27 8.41 8.56
C ILE A 251 -13.29 8.36 7.42
N LYS A 252 -14.57 8.64 7.68
CA LYS A 252 -15.63 8.68 6.66
C LYS A 252 -15.36 9.79 5.63
N THR A 253 -14.97 10.99 6.06
CA THR A 253 -14.63 12.08 5.14
C THR A 253 -13.43 11.72 4.27
N LEU A 254 -12.41 11.06 4.84
CA LEU A 254 -11.27 10.56 4.09
C LEU A 254 -11.65 9.53 3.02
N LEU A 255 -12.44 8.53 3.39
CA LEU A 255 -12.92 7.52 2.45
C LEU A 255 -13.77 8.13 1.34
N THR A 256 -14.61 9.12 1.66
CA THR A 256 -15.38 9.88 0.68
C THR A 256 -14.47 10.66 -0.27
N MET A 257 -13.44 11.34 0.23
CA MET A 257 -12.47 12.05 -0.61
C MET A 257 -11.75 11.08 -1.56
N ILE A 258 -11.22 9.97 -1.05
CA ILE A 258 -10.58 8.93 -1.86
C ILE A 258 -11.53 8.42 -2.95
N PHE A 259 -12.77 8.08 -2.60
CA PHE A 259 -13.75 7.57 -3.54
C PHE A 259 -14.09 8.58 -4.63
N ILE A 260 -14.32 9.85 -4.25
CA ILE A 260 -14.63 10.93 -5.19
C ILE A 260 -13.45 11.17 -6.12
N THR A 261 -12.22 11.26 -5.60
CA THR A 261 -11.00 11.45 -6.40
C THR A 261 -10.84 10.35 -7.43
N LEU A 262 -10.87 9.09 -7.00
CA LEU A 262 -10.73 7.95 -7.91
C LEU A 262 -11.86 7.87 -8.95
N LEU A 263 -13.08 8.26 -8.57
CA LEU A 263 -14.21 8.28 -9.50
C LEU A 263 -14.01 9.33 -10.59
N PHE A 264 -13.60 10.55 -10.24
CA PHE A 264 -13.36 11.60 -11.23
C PHE A 264 -12.13 11.32 -12.09
N GLU A 265 -11.08 10.74 -11.52
CA GLU A 265 -9.92 10.29 -12.29
C GLU A 265 -10.28 9.20 -13.28
N PHE A 266 -11.08 8.21 -12.88
CA PHE A 266 -11.54 7.16 -13.78
C PHE A 266 -12.45 7.69 -14.90
N LEU A 267 -13.30 8.68 -14.61
CA LEU A 267 -14.15 9.31 -15.63
C LEU A 267 -13.35 10.23 -16.57
N GLY A 268 -12.24 10.79 -16.10
CA GLY A 268 -11.40 11.72 -16.87
C GLY A 268 -10.25 11.08 -17.65
N ALA A 269 -9.84 9.85 -17.30
CA ALA A 269 -8.80 9.07 -17.95
C ALA A 269 -9.30 8.33 -19.20
#